data_AF-W2CU59-F1
#
_entry.id   AF-W2CU59-F1
#
_cell.length_a   1.000
_cell.length_b   1.000
_cell.length_c   1.000
_cell.angle_alpha   90.00
_cell.angle_beta   90.00
_cell.angle_gamma   90.00
#
_symmetry.space_group_name_H-M   'P 1'
#
loop_
_entity.id
_entity.type
_entity.pdbx_description
1 polymer ?
#
loop_
_entity_poly.entity_id
_entity_poly.type
_entity_poly.pdbx_seq_one_letter_code
_entity_poly.pdbx_strand_id
1 'polypeptide(L)'
;MNSEKVWLQWVRHGKAYTITKSRREKVRRERLRAVIILMDYTIGVRSAQSEEWKQAYRSTLENDFNISDIDSLCLSIIREKEDDWEEFCFARKVINTVFYYNESSQSEYMSRKIHETFIRKLMADAQTPYAGATVRRVFKEIETKLIEAAR
;
A
#
# COMPACT_ATOMS: atom_id res chain seq x y z
N MET A 1 -15.17 -14.11 0.18
CA MET A 1 -13.95 -14.75 0.72
C MET A 1 -13.31 -13.71 1.62
N ASN A 2 -13.33 -13.89 2.95
CA ASN A 2 -12.88 -12.86 3.90
C ASN A 2 -11.44 -12.44 3.61
N SER A 3 -11.20 -11.13 3.45
CA SER A 3 -9.88 -10.50 3.35
C SER A 3 -8.97 -10.93 4.50
N GLU A 4 -9.51 -10.96 5.72
CA GLU A 4 -8.87 -11.44 6.94
C GLU A 4 -8.25 -12.85 6.79
N LYS A 5 -8.97 -13.79 6.17
CA LYS A 5 -8.47 -15.16 5.94
C LYS A 5 -7.32 -15.20 4.93
N VAL A 6 -7.35 -14.31 3.93
CA VAL A 6 -6.29 -14.20 2.91
C VAL A 6 -5.05 -13.55 3.51
N TRP A 7 -5.24 -12.51 4.31
CA TRP A 7 -4.21 -11.80 5.05
C TRP A 7 -3.47 -12.73 6.00
N LEU A 8 -4.19 -13.43 6.89
CA LEU A 8 -3.59 -14.35 7.85
C LEU A 8 -2.82 -15.48 7.18
N GLN A 9 -3.31 -16.01 6.06
CA GLN A 9 -2.59 -17.03 5.29
C GLN A 9 -1.29 -16.50 4.70
N TRP A 10 -1.28 -15.26 4.22
CA TRP A 10 -0.08 -14.60 3.73
C TRP A 10 0.93 -14.35 4.86
N VAL A 11 0.53 -13.74 5.98
CA VAL A 11 1.40 -13.44 7.14
C VAL A 11 1.97 -14.73 7.76
N ARG A 12 1.11 -15.72 8.05
CA ARG A 12 1.50 -16.92 8.81
C ARG A 12 2.34 -17.90 8.00
N HIS A 13 2.11 -18.00 6.69
CA HIS A 13 2.75 -19.05 5.90
C HIS A 13 3.82 -18.53 4.95
N GLY A 14 3.90 -17.22 4.66
CA GLY A 14 4.80 -16.65 3.64
C GLY A 14 4.60 -17.29 2.24
N LYS A 15 3.58 -18.14 2.09
CA LYS A 15 3.35 -19.00 0.93
C LYS A 15 2.23 -18.41 0.12
N ALA A 16 2.59 -17.46 -0.75
CA ALA A 16 1.79 -17.17 -1.93
C ALA A 16 1.79 -18.34 -2.94
N TYR A 17 2.66 -19.34 -2.73
CA TYR A 17 3.19 -20.21 -3.78
C TYR A 17 2.45 -21.54 -4.00
N THR A 18 1.61 -22.01 -3.08
CA THR A 18 0.94 -23.32 -3.20
C THR A 18 -0.45 -23.26 -3.82
N ILE A 19 -0.81 -22.18 -4.55
CA ILE A 19 -2.19 -22.04 -5.02
C ILE A 19 -2.33 -21.43 -6.43
N THR A 20 -3.41 -21.85 -7.11
CA THR A 20 -3.90 -21.48 -8.44
C THR A 20 -3.79 -19.98 -8.75
N LYS A 21 -3.72 -19.63 -10.03
CA LYS A 21 -3.56 -18.25 -10.55
C LYS A 21 -4.54 -17.25 -9.91
N SER A 22 -5.80 -17.63 -9.73
CA SER A 22 -6.84 -16.78 -9.13
C SER A 22 -6.62 -16.49 -7.64
N ARG A 23 -6.02 -17.41 -6.87
CA ARG A 23 -5.66 -17.13 -5.47
C ARG A 23 -4.43 -16.23 -5.38
N ARG A 24 -3.46 -16.34 -6.29
CA ARG A 24 -2.29 -15.44 -6.35
C ARG A 24 -2.71 -13.99 -6.63
N GLU A 25 -3.68 -13.81 -7.51
CA GLU A 25 -4.22 -12.49 -7.85
C GLU A 25 -4.92 -11.84 -6.67
N LYS A 26 -5.77 -12.60 -5.95
CA LYS A 26 -6.41 -12.13 -4.71
C LYS A 26 -5.39 -11.78 -3.62
N VAL A 27 -4.38 -12.61 -3.42
CA VAL A 27 -3.29 -12.32 -2.46
C VAL A 27 -2.53 -11.04 -2.87
N ARG A 28 -2.23 -10.86 -4.15
CA ARG A 28 -1.58 -9.64 -4.65
C ARG A 28 -2.44 -8.40 -4.40
N ARG A 29 -3.75 -8.50 -4.64
CA ARG A 29 -4.72 -7.42 -4.39
C ARG A 29 -4.75 -7.05 -2.91
N GLU A 30 -4.88 -8.02 -2.01
CA GLU A 30 -4.91 -7.76 -0.57
C GLU A 30 -3.58 -7.19 -0.05
N ARG A 31 -2.43 -7.65 -0.57
CA ARG A 31 -1.12 -7.05 -0.25
C ARG A 31 -1.06 -5.56 -0.63
N LEU A 32 -1.51 -5.22 -1.83
CA LEU A 32 -1.57 -3.83 -2.28
C LEU A 32 -2.54 -3.01 -1.43
N ARG A 33 -3.72 -3.56 -1.13
CA ARG A 33 -4.73 -2.90 -0.30
C ARG A 33 -4.19 -2.56 1.10
N ALA A 34 -3.56 -3.53 1.78
CA ALA A 34 -2.96 -3.30 3.10
C ALA A 34 -1.85 -2.25 3.07
N VAL A 35 -0.96 -2.32 2.08
CA VAL A 35 0.12 -1.33 1.90
C VAL A 35 -0.45 0.07 1.69
N ILE A 36 -1.47 0.22 0.83
CA ILE A 36 -2.09 1.52 0.53
C ILE A 36 -2.74 2.12 1.78
N ILE A 37 -3.52 1.32 2.51
CA ILE A 37 -4.20 1.78 3.73
C ILE A 37 -3.18 2.26 4.76
N LEU A 38 -2.11 1.49 4.96
CA LEU A 38 -1.04 1.88 5.89
C LEU A 38 -0.28 3.12 5.41
N MET A 39 0.01 3.24 4.11
CA MET A 39 0.68 4.42 3.55
C MET A 39 -0.15 5.68 3.74
N ASP A 40 -1.45 5.60 3.46
CA ASP A 40 -2.37 6.71 3.62
C ASP A 40 -2.49 7.08 5.09
N TYR A 41 -2.63 6.10 5.99
CA TYR A 41 -2.65 6.36 7.44
C TYR A 41 -1.38 7.04 7.93
N THR A 42 -0.21 6.58 7.44
CA THR A 42 1.09 7.19 7.72
C THR A 42 1.13 8.67 7.30
N ILE A 43 0.56 9.00 6.13
CA ILE A 43 0.38 10.40 5.70
C ILE A 43 -0.56 11.13 6.64
N GLY A 44 -1.66 10.53 7.06
CA GLY A 44 -2.62 11.14 7.99
C GLY A 44 -2.09 11.32 9.41
N VAL A 45 -1.08 10.55 9.84
CA VAL A 45 -0.38 10.77 11.11
C VAL A 45 0.55 11.98 11.00
N ARG A 46 1.26 12.14 9.86
CA ARG A 46 2.20 13.25 9.65
C ARG A 46 1.53 14.55 9.24
N SER A 47 0.45 14.49 8.48
CA SER A 47 -0.37 15.64 8.12
C SER A 47 -1.47 15.82 9.18
N ALA A 48 -1.90 17.04 9.47
CA ALA A 48 -2.92 17.30 10.49
C ALA A 48 -4.34 16.90 10.01
N GLN A 49 -4.52 15.63 9.62
CA GLN A 49 -5.83 15.06 9.24
C GLN A 49 -6.76 14.97 10.44
N SER A 50 -8.06 14.97 10.16
CA SER A 50 -9.10 14.87 11.19
C SER A 50 -9.06 13.53 11.92
N GLU A 51 -9.53 13.52 13.16
CA GLU A 51 -9.52 12.32 14.00
C GLU A 51 -10.49 11.26 13.47
N GLU A 52 -11.62 11.66 12.88
CA GLU A 52 -12.57 10.74 12.27
C GLU A 52 -11.94 9.98 11.10
N TRP A 53 -11.14 10.68 10.29
CA TRP A 53 -10.40 10.07 9.19
C TRP A 53 -9.39 9.05 9.72
N LYS A 54 -8.63 9.41 10.77
CA LYS A 54 -7.66 8.50 11.41
C LYS A 54 -8.35 7.27 11.99
N GLN A 55 -9.48 7.45 12.65
CA GLN A 55 -10.22 6.36 13.28
C GLN A 55 -10.77 5.36 12.25
N ALA A 56 -11.24 5.84 11.09
CA ALA A 56 -11.70 4.97 10.01
C ALA A 56 -10.58 4.06 9.46
N TYR A 57 -9.38 4.62 9.25
CA TYR A 57 -8.22 3.86 8.81
C TYR A 57 -7.72 2.91 9.89
N ARG A 58 -7.63 3.36 11.14
CA ARG A 58 -7.23 2.54 12.29
C ARG A 58 -8.15 1.33 12.46
N SER A 59 -9.47 1.55 12.45
CA SER A 59 -10.45 0.47 12.54
C SER A 59 -10.28 -0.56 11.42
N THR A 60 -9.98 -0.11 10.20
CA THR A 60 -9.70 -1.03 9.09
C THR A 60 -8.41 -1.82 9.33
N LEU A 61 -7.36 -1.18 9.82
CA LEU A 61 -6.07 -1.82 10.12
C LEU A 61 -6.15 -2.84 11.28
N GLU A 62 -6.91 -2.52 12.32
CA GLU A 62 -7.16 -3.40 13.46
C GLU A 62 -8.06 -4.58 13.06
N ASN A 63 -9.19 -4.32 12.40
CA ASN A 63 -10.19 -5.35 12.16
C ASN A 63 -9.89 -6.23 10.93
N ASP A 64 -9.45 -5.64 9.82
CA ASP A 64 -9.21 -6.41 8.59
C ASP A 64 -7.83 -7.08 8.58
N PHE A 65 -6.86 -6.50 9.30
CA PHE A 65 -5.45 -6.91 9.25
C PHE A 65 -4.86 -7.30 10.62
N ASN A 66 -5.61 -7.19 11.71
CA ASN A 66 -5.18 -7.61 13.06
C ASN A 66 -3.86 -6.95 13.50
N ILE A 67 -3.71 -5.65 13.22
CA ILE A 67 -2.55 -4.84 13.62
C ILE A 67 -2.99 -3.92 14.75
N SER A 68 -2.39 -4.04 15.94
CA SER A 68 -2.82 -3.30 17.13
C SER A 68 -2.02 -2.02 17.41
N ASP A 69 -0.71 -2.00 17.14
CA ASP A 69 0.15 -0.83 17.40
C ASP A 69 0.48 -0.06 16.11
N ILE A 70 -0.56 0.53 15.51
CA ILE A 70 -0.49 1.12 14.17
C ILE A 70 0.31 2.42 14.17
N ASP A 71 0.19 3.24 15.21
CA ASP A 71 0.91 4.53 15.29
C ASP A 71 2.42 4.30 15.35
N SER A 72 2.87 3.38 16.21
CA SER A 72 4.28 2.99 16.32
C SER A 72 4.80 2.42 15.00
N LEU A 73 3.99 1.56 14.35
CA LEU A 73 4.30 1.03 13.02
C LEU A 73 4.49 2.16 11.99
N CYS A 74 3.61 3.17 11.97
CA CYS A 74 3.71 4.31 11.06
C CYS A 74 4.95 5.16 11.34
N LEU A 75 5.23 5.46 12.60
CA LEU A 75 6.44 6.17 13.00
C LEU A 75 7.70 5.42 12.57
N SER A 76 7.69 4.08 12.60
CA SER A 76 8.80 3.27 12.14
C SER A 76 9.00 3.30 10.61
N ILE A 77 7.99 3.70 9.84
CA ILE A 77 8.00 3.83 8.37
C ILE A 77 8.43 5.23 7.95
N ILE A 78 8.01 6.26 8.71
CA ILE A 78 8.42 7.63 8.51
C ILE A 78 9.87 7.75 8.99
N ARG A 79 10.81 7.51 8.09
CA ARG A 79 12.22 7.79 8.36
C ARG A 79 12.41 9.30 8.59
N GLU A 80 13.41 9.64 9.39
CA GLU A 80 13.61 11.01 9.88
C GLU A 80 14.06 12.01 8.81
N LYS A 81 14.59 11.55 7.67
CA LYS A 81 15.13 12.43 6.62
C LYS A 81 14.04 12.94 5.68
N GLU A 82 14.17 14.18 5.23
CA GLU A 82 13.25 14.82 4.29
C GLU A 82 13.19 14.08 2.94
N ASP A 83 14.34 13.66 2.40
CA ASP A 83 14.42 12.86 1.18
C ASP A 83 13.63 11.54 1.28
N ASP A 84 13.69 10.86 2.43
CA ASP A 84 12.94 9.61 2.64
C ASP A 84 11.42 9.85 2.61
N TRP A 85 10.97 11.03 3.05
CA TRP A 85 9.56 11.42 3.00
C TRP A 85 9.08 11.70 1.57
N GLU A 86 9.89 12.39 0.78
CA GLU A 86 9.58 12.64 -0.63
C GLU A 86 9.51 11.33 -1.41
N GLU A 87 10.46 10.43 -1.19
CA GLU A 87 10.48 9.10 -1.78
C GLU A 87 9.25 8.27 -1.39
N PHE A 88 8.85 8.33 -0.10
CA PHE A 88 7.65 7.68 0.39
C PHE A 88 6.39 8.24 -0.27
N CYS A 89 6.25 9.57 -0.35
CA CYS A 89 5.13 10.24 -0.99
C CYS A 89 5.04 9.94 -2.49
N PHE A 90 6.19 9.90 -3.16
CA PHE A 90 6.29 9.49 -4.55
C PHE A 90 5.84 8.04 -4.75
N ALA A 91 6.37 7.11 -3.94
CA ALA A 91 6.00 5.71 -3.99
C ALA A 91 4.49 5.51 -3.76
N ARG A 92 3.90 6.25 -2.81
CA ARG A 92 2.47 6.23 -2.51
C ARG A 92 1.63 6.61 -3.72
N LYS A 93 1.99 7.71 -4.41
CA LYS A 93 1.29 8.16 -5.63
C LYS A 93 1.31 7.08 -6.71
N VAL A 94 2.46 6.46 -6.94
CA VAL A 94 2.61 5.40 -7.95
C VAL A 94 1.81 4.15 -7.56
N ILE A 95 1.95 3.66 -6.33
CA ILE A 95 1.28 2.46 -5.84
C ILE A 95 -0.24 2.62 -5.89
N ASN A 96 -0.78 3.75 -5.41
CA ASN A 96 -2.21 4.04 -5.46
C ASN A 96 -2.72 4.05 -6.91
N THR A 97 -2.02 4.75 -7.80
CA THR A 97 -2.45 4.86 -9.20
C THR A 97 -2.42 3.50 -9.90
N VAL A 98 -1.41 2.66 -9.63
CA VAL A 98 -1.33 1.30 -10.16
C VAL A 98 -2.44 0.41 -9.60
N PHE A 99 -2.78 0.53 -8.32
CA PHE A 99 -3.89 -0.20 -7.73
C PHE A 99 -5.21 0.16 -8.38
N TYR A 100 -5.57 1.45 -8.45
CA TYR A 100 -6.83 1.87 -9.06
C TYR A 100 -6.91 1.57 -10.56
N TYR A 101 -5.78 1.63 -11.28
CA TYR A 101 -5.72 1.16 -12.67
C TYR A 101 -6.10 -0.32 -12.80
N ASN A 102 -5.64 -1.16 -11.87
CA ASN A 102 -5.93 -2.60 -11.88
C ASN A 102 -7.33 -2.93 -11.37
N GLU A 103 -7.86 -2.14 -10.44
CA GLU A 103 -9.23 -2.32 -9.91
C GLU A 103 -10.30 -1.79 -10.87
N SER A 104 -9.96 -0.82 -11.72
CA SER A 104 -10.89 -0.26 -12.70
C SER A 104 -11.26 -1.30 -13.78
N SER A 105 -12.55 -1.54 -13.91
CA SER A 105 -13.16 -2.39 -14.93
C SER A 105 -13.04 -1.77 -16.34
N GLN A 106 -13.25 -2.58 -17.39
CA GLN A 106 -13.29 -2.07 -18.77
C GLN A 106 -14.44 -1.07 -19.00
N SER A 107 -15.56 -1.22 -18.29
CA SER A 107 -16.67 -0.25 -18.28
C SER A 107 -16.28 1.11 -17.70
N GLU A 108 -15.21 1.16 -16.90
CA GLU A 108 -14.62 2.38 -16.37
C GLU A 108 -13.42 2.82 -17.23
N TYR A 109 -13.53 2.66 -18.56
CA TYR A 109 -12.46 2.93 -19.52
C TYR A 109 -11.81 4.31 -19.32
N MET A 110 -12.61 5.35 -19.04
CA MET A 110 -12.10 6.69 -18.76
C MET A 110 -11.24 6.74 -17.50
N SER A 111 -11.62 6.01 -16.44
CA SER A 111 -10.81 5.86 -15.21
C SER A 111 -9.46 5.21 -15.53
N ARG A 112 -9.46 4.11 -16.31
CA ARG A 112 -8.21 3.43 -16.71
C ARG A 112 -7.28 4.33 -17.50
N LYS A 113 -7.79 5.09 -18.48
CA LYS A 113 -6.97 6.01 -19.28
C LYS A 113 -6.40 7.16 -18.46
N ILE A 114 -7.18 7.69 -17.51
CA ILE A 114 -6.74 8.73 -16.58
C ILE A 114 -5.59 8.18 -15.72
N HIS A 115 -5.76 7.02 -15.10
CA HIS A 115 -4.71 6.41 -14.28
C HIS A 115 -3.46 6.04 -15.09
N GLU A 116 -3.60 5.54 -16.33
CA GLU A 116 -2.46 5.29 -17.22
C GLU A 116 -1.68 6.57 -17.51
N THR A 117 -2.40 7.66 -17.80
CA THR A 117 -1.79 8.98 -18.03
C THR A 117 -1.06 9.48 -16.80
N PHE A 118 -1.65 9.32 -15.61
CA PHE A 118 -1.00 9.66 -14.35
C PHE A 118 0.26 8.82 -14.09
N ILE A 119 0.25 7.52 -14.36
CA ILE A 119 1.45 6.67 -14.22
C ILE A 119 2.55 7.17 -15.14
N ARG A 120 2.24 7.43 -16.42
CA ARG A 120 3.22 7.93 -17.39
C ARG A 120 3.80 9.28 -16.95
N LYS A 121 2.94 10.19 -16.50
CA LYS A 121 3.37 11.50 -15.98
C LYS A 121 4.24 11.35 -14.74
N LEU A 122 3.84 10.56 -13.75
CA LEU A 122 4.63 10.32 -12.54
C LEU A 122 6.01 9.73 -12.87
N MET A 123 6.09 8.80 -13.83
CA MET A 123 7.36 8.22 -14.24
C MET A 123 8.25 9.19 -15.03
N ALA A 124 7.66 10.11 -15.81
CA ALA A 124 8.39 11.11 -16.57
C ALA A 124 8.86 12.28 -15.69
N ASP A 125 7.96 12.81 -14.85
CA ASP A 125 8.20 13.94 -13.94
C ASP A 125 9.27 13.61 -12.90
N ALA A 126 9.40 12.33 -12.53
CA ALA A 126 10.34 11.93 -11.50
C ALA A 126 11.80 12.21 -11.88
N GLN A 127 12.15 12.34 -13.18
CA GLN A 127 13.51 12.51 -13.74
C GLN A 127 14.61 11.67 -13.04
N THR A 128 14.21 10.62 -12.34
CA THR A 128 15.06 9.86 -11.44
C THR A 128 15.36 8.56 -12.16
N PRO A 129 16.65 8.22 -12.40
CA PRO A 129 17.03 6.98 -13.05
C PRO A 129 16.57 5.71 -12.29
N TYR A 130 15.92 5.87 -11.13
CA TYR A 130 15.58 4.81 -10.18
C TYR A 130 14.14 4.86 -9.66
N ALA A 131 13.21 5.60 -10.26
CA ALA A 131 11.81 5.70 -9.81
C ALA A 131 11.16 4.33 -9.49
N GLY A 132 11.33 3.35 -10.38
CA GLY A 132 10.85 1.98 -10.16
C GLY A 132 11.56 1.25 -9.02
N ALA A 133 12.84 1.54 -8.77
CA ALA A 133 13.58 0.98 -7.63
C ALA A 133 13.14 1.60 -6.30
N THR A 134 12.90 2.91 -6.25
CA THR A 134 12.32 3.62 -5.09
C THR A 134 10.99 3.01 -4.69
N VAL A 135 10.06 2.86 -5.65
CA VAL A 135 8.74 2.25 -5.42
C VAL A 135 8.87 0.83 -4.86
N ARG A 136 9.75 0.00 -5.46
CA ARG A 136 9.97 -1.38 -5.01
C ARG A 136 10.55 -1.44 -3.59
N ARG A 137 11.52 -0.58 -3.27
CA ARG A 137 12.15 -0.51 -1.95
C ARG A 137 11.13 -0.12 -0.89
N VAL A 138 10.39 0.98 -1.10
CA VAL A 138 9.36 1.46 -0.17
C VAL A 138 8.27 0.40 0.03
N PHE A 139 7.77 -0.20 -1.06
CA PHE A 139 6.80 -1.29 -0.96
C PHE A 139 7.32 -2.45 -0.11
N LYS A 140 8.58 -2.87 -0.33
CA LYS A 140 9.15 -4.02 0.37
C LYS A 140 9.38 -3.74 1.86
N GLU A 141 9.78 -2.52 2.20
CA GLU A 141 9.96 -2.08 3.58
C GLU A 141 8.63 -2.10 4.36
N ILE A 142 7.60 -1.48 3.79
CA ILE A 142 6.25 -1.48 4.39
C ILE A 142 5.72 -2.90 4.52
N GLU A 143 5.87 -3.71 3.48
CA GLU A 143 5.46 -5.11 3.51
C GLU A 143 6.14 -5.89 4.65
N THR A 144 7.43 -5.67 4.85
CA THR A 144 8.20 -6.38 5.89
C THR A 144 7.70 -5.98 7.27
N LYS A 145 7.52 -4.68 7.52
CA LYS A 145 7.01 -4.17 8.79
C LYS A 145 5.57 -4.62 9.08
N LEU A 146 4.72 -4.69 8.05
CA LEU A 146 3.37 -5.25 8.15
C LEU A 146 3.39 -6.73 8.59
N ILE A 147 4.31 -7.53 8.03
CA ILE A 147 4.46 -8.95 8.42
C ILE A 147 4.94 -9.05 9.87
N GLU A 148 5.88 -8.20 10.28
CA GLU A 148 6.40 -8.17 11.65
C GLU A 148 5.33 -7.77 12.66
N ALA A 149 4.53 -6.74 12.37
CA ALA A 149 3.49 -6.25 13.25
C ALA A 149 2.28 -7.20 13.38
N ALA A 150 2.10 -8.11 12.43
CA ALA A 150 0.98 -9.06 12.40
C ALA A 150 1.35 -10.48 12.90
N ARG A 151 2.60 -10.70 13.32
CA ARG A 151 3.07 -11.95 13.92
C ARG A 151 2.87 -11.98 15.42
#